data_AF-A0A444Y288-F1
#
_entry.id   AF-A0A444Y288-F1
#
_cell.length_a   1.000
_cell.length_b   1.000
_cell.length_c   1.000
_cell.angle_alpha   90.00
_cell.angle_beta   90.00
_cell.angle_gamma   90.00
#
_symmetry.space_group_name_H-M   'P 1'
#
loop_
_entity.id
_entity.type
_entity.pdbx_description
1 polymer ?
#
loop_
_entity_poly.entity_id
_entity_poly.type
_entity_poly.pdbx_seq_one_letter_code
_entity_poly.pdbx_strand_id
1 'polypeptide(L)' 'MIPILLTATSVFFIAFIVAPPVDIDGIREPVSRSLLYGNNIISGAIIPISAAIGLHFYPI' A
#
# COMPACT_ATOMS: atom_id res chain seq x y z
N MET A 1 -1.08 -22.64 -3.91
CA MET A 1 -1.41 -21.56 -4.87
C MET A 1 -2.70 -20.84 -4.50
N ILE A 2 -3.84 -21.53 -4.40
CA ILE A 2 -5.17 -20.91 -4.15
C ILE A 2 -5.21 -19.99 -2.92
N PRO A 3 -4.75 -20.40 -1.71
CA PRO A 3 -4.90 -19.54 -0.53
C PRO A 3 -4.10 -18.23 -0.65
N ILE A 4 -2.87 -18.31 -1.17
CA ILE A 4 -1.96 -17.16 -1.30
C ILE A 4 -2.51 -16.13 -2.29
N LEU A 5 -3.06 -16.59 -3.43
CA LEU A 5 -3.65 -15.69 -4.42
C LEU A 5 -4.89 -14.98 -3.87
N LEU A 6 -5.78 -15.70 -3.18
CA LEU A 6 -6.96 -15.09 -2.58
C LEU A 6 -6.58 -14.03 -1.54
N THR A 7 -5.60 -14.33 -0.67
CA THR A 7 -5.10 -13.35 0.30
C THR A 7 -4.51 -12.14 -0.41
N ALA A 8 -3.59 -12.31 -1.37
CA ALA A 8 -2.97 -11.20 -2.07
C ALA A 8 -3.99 -10.33 -2.83
N THR A 9 -4.94 -10.95 -3.54
CA THR A 9 -5.99 -10.23 -4.29
C THR A 9 -6.92 -9.47 -3.35
N SER A 10 -7.37 -10.08 -2.25
CA SER A 10 -8.26 -9.41 -1.29
C SER A 10 -7.59 -8.19 -0.64
N VAL A 11 -6.33 -8.33 -0.21
CA VAL A 11 -5.57 -7.22 0.40
C VAL A 11 -5.30 -6.13 -0.62
N PHE A 12 -4.94 -6.47 -1.86
CA PHE A 12 -4.72 -5.50 -2.92
C PHE A 12 -5.94 -4.62 -3.17
N PHE A 13 -7.14 -5.22 -3.32
CA PHE A 13 -8.36 -4.44 -3.57
C PHE A 13 -8.74 -3.54 -2.40
N ILE A 14 -8.64 -4.03 -1.16
CA ILE A 14 -8.91 -3.22 0.02
C ILE A 14 -7.94 -2.04 0.07
N ALA A 15 -6.63 -2.29 -0.05
CA ALA A 15 -5.62 -1.26 0.03
C ALA A 15 -5.75 -0.23 -1.10
N PHE A 16 -6.03 -0.65 -2.34
CA PHE A 16 -6.18 0.25 -3.47
C PHE A 16 -7.35 1.23 -3.28
N ILE A 17 -8.42 0.79 -2.62
CA ILE A 17 -9.60 1.63 -2.38
C ILE A 17 -9.39 2.51 -1.14
N VAL A 18 -8.95 1.94 -0.01
CA VAL A 18 -9.07 2.59 1.31
C VAL A 18 -7.75 2.81 2.07
N ALA A 19 -6.59 2.43 1.52
CA ALA A 19 -5.33 2.59 2.26
C ALA A 19 -5.07 4.07 2.61
N PRO A 20 -4.67 4.38 3.85
CA PRO A 20 -4.26 5.73 4.22
C PRO A 20 -2.93 6.11 3.52
N PRO A 21 -2.54 7.40 3.57
CA PRO A 21 -1.25 7.84 3.08
C PRO A 21 -0.08 7.10 3.75
N VAL A 22 0.94 6.72 2.98
CA VAL A 22 2.10 5.92 3.43
C VAL A 22 3.40 6.68 3.17
N ASP A 23 4.29 6.70 4.16
CA ASP A 23 5.63 7.30 4.07
C ASP A 23 6.62 6.32 3.42
N ILE A 24 6.81 6.48 2.12
CA ILE A 24 7.68 5.60 1.32
C ILE A 24 9.17 5.82 1.64
N ASP A 25 9.58 7.05 1.91
CA ASP A 25 11.00 7.39 2.09
C ASP A 25 11.43 7.38 3.56
N GLY A 26 10.48 7.28 4.50
CA GLY A 26 10.80 7.26 5.93
C GLY A 26 11.14 8.64 6.50
N ILE A 27 10.78 9.71 5.78
CA ILE A 27 11.09 11.11 6.13
C ILE A 27 9.91 11.85 6.77
N ARG A 28 8.84 11.12 7.10
CA ARG A 28 7.57 11.64 7.66
C ARG A 28 6.77 12.49 6.67
N GLU A 29 6.90 12.19 5.37
CA GLU A 29 6.12 12.80 4.29
C GLU A 29 5.24 11.73 3.63
N PRO A 30 4.02 11.48 4.16
CA PRO A 30 3.18 10.40 3.66
C PRO A 30 2.55 10.77 2.31
N VAL A 31 2.59 9.82 1.38
CA VAL A 31 2.03 9.97 0.03
C VAL A 31 0.66 9.28 -0.04
N SER A 32 -0.32 9.92 -0.68
CA SER A 32 -1.64 9.31 -0.94
C SER A 32 -1.68 8.66 -2.32
N ARG A 33 -2.09 7.37 -2.40
CA ARG A 33 -2.31 6.67 -3.68
C ARG A 33 -3.55 5.76 -3.73
N SER A 34 -4.46 5.88 -2.77
CA SER A 34 -5.74 5.13 -2.79
C SER A 34 -6.90 5.98 -3.32
N LEU A 35 -7.96 5.31 -3.78
CA LEU A 35 -9.10 5.98 -4.42
C LEU A 35 -9.82 6.95 -3.48
N LEU A 36 -10.09 6.54 -2.23
CA LEU A 36 -10.77 7.40 -1.26
C LEU A 36 -9.93 8.60 -0.80
N TYR A 37 -8.62 8.58 -1.04
CA TYR A 37 -7.72 9.69 -0.74
C TYR A 37 -7.35 10.51 -1.99
N GLY A 38 -8.26 10.58 -2.97
CA GLY A 38 -8.18 11.54 -4.07
C GLY A 38 -7.48 11.04 -5.33
N ASN A 39 -7.29 9.72 -5.48
CA ASN A 39 -6.68 9.13 -6.67
C ASN A 39 -7.73 8.55 -7.61
N ASN A 40 -7.42 8.52 -8.90
CA ASN A 40 -8.20 7.82 -9.92
C ASN A 40 -7.51 6.52 -10.33
N ILE A 41 -8.06 5.80 -11.32
CA ILE A 41 -7.51 4.51 -11.79
C ILE A 41 -6.09 4.64 -12.37
N ILE A 42 -5.72 5.82 -12.88
CA ILE A 42 -4.39 6.08 -13.46
C ILE A 42 -3.38 6.50 -12.38
N SER A 43 -3.79 7.33 -11.42
CA SER A 43 -2.90 7.83 -10.36
C SER A 43 -2.82 6.92 -9.14
N GLY A 44 -3.79 6.02 -8.96
CA GLY A 44 -3.86 5.10 -7.84
C GLY A 44 -2.81 4.00 -7.93
N ALA A 45 -2.23 3.64 -6.79
CA ALA A 45 -1.28 2.54 -6.66
C ALA A 45 -1.15 2.08 -5.20
N ILE A 46 -0.56 0.90 -5.01
CA ILE A 46 -0.09 0.46 -3.69
C ILE A 46 1.31 1.02 -3.47
N ILE A 47 1.49 1.78 -2.39
CA ILE A 47 2.78 2.37 -2.04
C ILE A 47 3.69 1.28 -1.45
N PRO A 48 4.97 1.19 -1.88
CA PRO A 48 5.95 0.28 -1.28
C PRO A 48 6.17 0.49 0.21
N ILE A 49 6.88 -0.43 0.83
CA ILE A 49 7.28 -0.33 2.23
C ILE A 49 8.21 0.88 2.46
N SER A 50 8.11 1.48 3.65
CA SER A 50 8.96 2.61 4.03
C SER A 50 10.45 2.25 4.03
N ALA A 51 11.30 3.12 3.52
CA ALA A 51 12.76 2.96 3.60
C ALA A 51 13.27 2.92 5.06
N ALA A 52 12.51 3.46 6.02
CA ALA A 52 12.81 3.34 7.46
C ALA A 52 12.73 1.88 7.98
N ILE A 53 11.97 1.01 7.33
CA ILE A 53 11.90 -0.42 7.64
C ILE A 53 13.06 -1.18 6.98
N GLY A 54 13.61 -0.66 5.88
CA GLY A 54 14.70 -1.29 5.15
C GLY A 54 14.33 -2.68 4.63
N LEU A 55 15.12 -3.69 4.99
CA LEU A 55 14.91 -5.10 4.60
C LEU A 55 14.37 -5.96 5.75
N HIS A 56 13.92 -5.34 6.84
CA HIS A 56 13.35 -6.07 7.95
C HIS A 56 12.00 -6.68 7.56
N PHE A 57 11.78 -7.93 7.99
CA PHE A 57 10.50 -8.59 7.81
C PHE A 57 9.43 -7.90 8.67
N TYR A 58 8.34 -7.44 8.04
CA TYR A 58 7.29 -6.64 8.67
C TYR A 58 5.92 -7.30 8.50
N PRO A 59 5.61 -8.36 9.28
CA PRO A 59 4.27 -8.93 9.31
C PRO A 59 3.30 -7.97 10.04
N ILE A 60 2.01 -8.28 9.97
CA ILE A 60 0.96 -7.60 10.78
C ILE A 60 1.29 -7.74 12.27
#